data_AF-A0A3M1FCG4-F1
#
_entry.id   AF-A0A3M1FCG4-F1
#
_cell.length_a   1.000
_cell.length_b   1.000
_cell.length_c   1.000
_cell.angle_alpha   90.00
_cell.angle_beta   90.00
_cell.angle_gamma   90.00
#
_symmetry.space_group_name_H-M   'P 1'
#
loop_
_entity.id
_entity.type
_entity.pdbx_description
1 polymer ?
#
loop_
_entity_poly.entity_id
_entity_poly.type
_entity_poly.pdbx_seq_one_letter_code
_entity_poly.pdbx_strand_id
1 'polypeptide(L)'
;MKILINGLSAVMGGGVTFLAEFVPQIARVGRFDEFVVLVNRSFAPPPGWQDLPPNVSVRRYRMGIAGRLLFEQAILPLLVRREGIDLLFSIADVGSLLAPCSQVVAVRNFNIYHP
;
A
#
# COMPACT_ATOMS: atom_id res chain seq x y z
N MET A 1 6.40 13.34 -7.02
CA MET A 1 5.02 12.81 -7.09
C MET A 1 4.58 12.38 -5.70
N LYS A 2 3.28 12.34 -5.43
CA LYS A 2 2.72 11.77 -4.20
C LYS A 2 2.15 10.39 -4.47
N ILE A 3 2.80 9.38 -3.91
CA ILE A 3 2.56 7.97 -4.18
C ILE A 3 1.95 7.33 -2.94
N LEU A 4 0.76 6.73 -3.09
CA LEU A 4 0.13 5.97 -2.02
C LEU A 4 0.38 4.47 -2.24
N ILE A 5 1.04 3.83 -1.27
CA ILE A 5 1.26 2.39 -1.25
C ILE A 5 0.16 1.75 -0.40
N ASN A 6 -0.79 1.07 -1.04
CA ASN A 6 -1.79 0.28 -0.36
C ASN A 6 -1.21 -1.07 0.07
N GLY A 7 -0.77 -1.12 1.32
CA GLY A 7 -0.22 -2.30 2.01
C GLY A 7 -1.16 -2.94 3.03
N LEU A 8 -2.47 -2.63 3.01
CA LEU A 8 -3.42 -3.10 4.02
C LEU A 8 -3.57 -4.63 4.08
N SER A 9 -3.18 -5.33 3.00
CA SER A 9 -3.17 -6.80 2.92
C SER A 9 -1.93 -7.46 3.55
N ALA A 10 -0.85 -6.71 3.79
CA ALA A 10 0.36 -7.21 4.40
C ALA A 10 0.21 -7.38 5.92
N VAL A 11 -0.48 -8.44 6.33
CA VAL A 11 -0.62 -8.80 7.76
C VAL A 11 0.41 -9.86 8.17
N MET A 12 0.70 -10.80 7.28
CA MET A 12 1.66 -11.90 7.52
C MET A 12 2.30 -12.38 6.21
N GLY A 13 3.40 -13.12 6.33
CA GLY A 13 4.09 -13.77 5.20
C GLY A 13 4.65 -12.80 4.17
N GLY A 14 4.62 -13.19 2.89
CA GLY A 14 5.29 -12.48 1.80
C GLY A 14 4.81 -11.04 1.54
N GLY A 15 3.61 -10.65 1.99
CA GLY A 15 3.18 -9.24 1.94
C GLY A 15 4.00 -8.35 2.87
N VAL A 16 4.30 -8.84 4.08
CA VAL A 16 5.11 -8.12 5.06
C VAL A 16 6.55 -8.01 4.58
N THR A 17 7.15 -9.12 4.13
CA THR A 17 8.51 -9.12 3.58
C THR A 17 8.64 -8.23 2.35
N PHE A 18 7.63 -8.22 1.46
CA PHE A 18 7.66 -7.34 0.30
C PHE A 18 7.72 -5.87 0.72
N LEU A 19 6.81 -5.42 1.58
CA LEU A 19 6.83 -4.04 2.07
C LEU A 19 8.12 -3.71 2.83
N ALA A 20 8.62 -4.66 3.62
CA ALA A 20 9.85 -4.56 4.40
C ALA A 20 11.01 -4.01 3.55
N GLU A 21 11.24 -4.65 2.41
CA GLU A 21 12.35 -4.38 1.51
C GLU A 21 12.02 -3.28 0.51
N PHE A 22 10.80 -3.29 -0.02
CA PHE A 22 10.40 -2.40 -1.10
C PHE A 22 10.32 -0.93 -0.66
N VAL A 23 9.66 -0.65 0.47
CA VAL A 23 9.39 0.74 0.90
C VAL A 23 10.67 1.54 1.15
N PRO A 24 11.67 1.04 1.91
CA PRO A 24 12.92 1.78 2.12
C PRO A 24 13.70 2.01 0.82
N GLN A 25 13.70 1.02 -0.08
CA GLN A 25 14.47 1.10 -1.33
C GLN A 25 13.83 2.08 -2.31
N ILE A 26 12.52 1.96 -2.56
CA ILE A 26 11.83 2.83 -3.50
C ILE A 26 11.86 4.29 -3.03
N ALA A 27 11.77 4.53 -1.72
CA ALA A 27 11.83 5.87 -1.15
C ALA A 27 13.21 6.53 -1.29
N ARG A 28 14.31 5.76 -1.26
CA ARG A 28 15.67 6.26 -1.51
C ARG A 28 15.89 6.60 -2.98
N VAL A 29 15.36 5.80 -3.89
CA VAL A 29 15.44 6.05 -5.35
C VAL A 29 14.57 7.24 -5.72
N GLY A 30 13.32 7.25 -5.28
CA GLY A 30 12.35 8.34 -5.45
C GLY A 30 12.51 9.45 -4.41
N ARG A 31 13.73 9.96 -4.19
CA ARG A 31 14.00 10.95 -3.11
C ARG A 31 13.22 12.26 -3.23
N PHE A 32 12.66 12.55 -4.40
CA PHE A 32 11.83 13.74 -4.67
C PHE A 32 10.32 13.41 -4.68
N ASP A 33 9.97 12.14 -4.43
CA ASP A 33 8.60 11.68 -4.30
C ASP A 33 8.22 11.55 -2.82
N GLU A 34 6.94 11.79 -2.52
CA GLU A 34 6.33 11.58 -1.21
C GLU A 34 5.62 10.22 -1.22
N PHE A 35 5.91 9.37 -0.24
CA PHE A 35 5.31 8.05 -0.11
C PHE A 35 4.37 8.01 1.11
N VAL A 36 3.12 7.63 0.87
CA VAL A 36 2.12 7.38 1.91
C VAL A 36 1.83 5.88 1.95
N VAL A 37 2.29 5.19 2.98
CA VAL A 37 2.15 3.74 3.12
C VAL A 37 0.99 3.42 4.06
N LEU A 38 -0.05 2.78 3.54
CA LEU A 38 -1.16 2.27 4.34
C LEU A 38 -0.85 0.85 4.78
N VAL A 39 -0.89 0.59 6.09
CA VAL A 39 -0.71 -0.76 6.63
C VAL A 39 -1.81 -1.10 7.64
N ASN A 40 -2.07 -2.39 7.82
CA ASN A 40 -2.95 -2.82 8.90
C ASN A 40 -2.30 -2.52 10.26
N ARG A 41 -3.09 -2.26 11.31
CA ARG A 41 -2.57 -2.06 12.67
C ARG A 41 -1.81 -3.29 13.17
N SER A 42 -2.18 -4.48 12.71
CA SER A 42 -1.48 -5.74 13.01
C SER A 42 -0.16 -5.91 12.25
N PHE A 43 0.20 -4.99 11.34
CA PHE A 43 1.49 -5.01 10.67
C PHE A 43 2.62 -4.80 11.69
N ALA A 44 3.44 -5.85 11.85
CA ALA A 44 4.65 -5.80 12.64
C ALA A 44 5.80 -5.27 11.75
N PRO A 45 6.26 -4.02 11.96
CA PRO A 45 7.35 -3.47 11.17
C PRO A 45 8.63 -4.28 11.41
N PRO A 46 9.33 -4.72 10.37
CA PRO A 46 10.60 -5.42 10.51
C PRO A 46 11.73 -4.46 10.91
N PRO A 47 12.90 -4.97 11.30
CA PRO A 47 14.11 -4.15 11.50
C PRO A 47 14.38 -3.26 10.27
N GLY A 48 14.76 -2.00 10.49
CA GLY A 48 14.99 -1.01 9.42
C GLY A 48 13.78 -0.15 9.04
N TRP A 49 12.57 -0.51 9.46
CA TRP A 49 11.39 0.38 9.34
C TRP A 49 11.32 1.51 10.38
N GLN A 50 12.26 1.51 11.32
CA GLN A 50 12.43 2.57 12.32
C GLN A 50 13.10 3.81 11.71
N ASP A 51 13.95 3.59 10.70
CA ASP A 51 14.76 4.61 10.01
C ASP A 51 14.31 4.77 8.56
N LEU A 52 13.00 4.88 8.35
CA LEU A 52 12.46 5.16 7.01
C LEU A 52 12.92 6.54 6.54
N PRO A 53 13.19 6.70 5.22
CA PRO A 53 13.46 8.00 4.64
C PRO A 53 12.36 9.03 5.00
N PRO A 54 12.71 10.32 5.17
CA PRO A 54 11.79 11.35 5.66
C PRO A 54 10.63 11.62 4.71
N ASN A 55 10.75 11.20 3.45
CA ASN A 55 9.68 11.26 2.45
C ASN A 55 8.67 10.11 2.58
N VAL A 56 8.74 9.28 3.62
CA VAL A 56 7.80 8.18 3.86
C VAL A 56 6.93 8.48 5.09
N SER A 57 5.62 8.45 4.91
CA SER A 57 4.63 8.49 5.99
C SER A 57 3.87 7.17 6.08
N VAL A 58 3.83 6.56 7.27
CA VAL A 58 3.14 5.29 7.49
C VAL A 58 1.84 5.52 8.26
N ARG A 59 0.72 5.04 7.72
CA ARG A 59 -0.62 5.17 8.33
C ARG A 59 -1.19 3.80 8.64
N ARG A 60 -1.64 3.62 9.88
CA ARG A 60 -2.10 2.34 10.40
C ARG A 60 -3.62 2.32 10.55
N TYR A 61 -4.27 1.31 9.97
CA TYR A 61 -5.72 1.11 10.08
C TYR A 61 -6.03 -0.25 10.67
N ARG A 62 -7.01 -0.34 11.59
CA ARG A 62 -7.47 -1.62 12.13
C ARG A 62 -8.63 -2.14 11.28
N MET A 63 -8.40 -3.17 10.48
CA MET A 63 -9.42 -3.71 9.56
C MET A 63 -9.35 -5.24 9.49
N GLY A 64 -10.52 -5.89 9.43
CA GLY A 64 -10.63 -7.29 8.98
C GLY A 64 -10.70 -7.38 7.45
N ILE A 65 -10.79 -8.58 6.89
CA ILE A 65 -10.76 -8.81 5.44
C ILE A 65 -11.90 -8.07 4.72
N ALA A 66 -13.14 -8.22 5.17
CA ALA A 66 -14.31 -7.55 4.56
C ALA A 66 -14.23 -6.02 4.72
N GLY A 67 -13.83 -5.55 5.90
CA GLY A 67 -13.65 -4.11 6.16
C GLY A 67 -12.54 -3.49 5.30
N ARG A 68 -11.47 -4.24 5.03
CA ARG A 68 -10.41 -3.83 4.11
C ARG A 68 -10.95 -3.66 2.69
N LEU A 69 -11.70 -4.64 2.16
CA LEU A 69 -12.26 -4.57 0.82
C LEU A 69 -13.18 -3.34 0.67
N LEU A 70 -14.08 -3.12 1.63
CA LEU A 70 -14.94 -1.94 1.63
C LEU A 70 -14.15 -0.64 1.70
N PHE A 71 -13.09 -0.59 2.53
CA PHE A 71 -12.21 0.57 2.61
C PHE A 71 -11.48 0.81 1.28
N GLU A 72 -10.91 -0.21 0.67
CA GLU A 72 -10.17 -0.15 -0.59
C GLU A 72 -11.04 0.29 -1.77
N GLN A 73 -12.34 -0.04 -1.76
CA GLN A 73 -13.27 0.32 -2.84
C GLN A 73 -14.03 1.63 -2.60
N ALA A 74 -14.31 2.01 -1.34
CA ALA A 74 -15.12 3.20 -1.04
C ALA A 74 -14.33 4.37 -0.46
N ILE A 75 -13.44 4.10 0.50
CA ILE A 75 -12.73 5.15 1.25
C ILE A 75 -11.41 5.53 0.59
N LEU A 76 -10.69 4.54 0.05
CA LEU A 76 -9.41 4.75 -0.61
C LEU A 76 -9.50 5.68 -1.82
N PRO A 77 -10.52 5.60 -2.71
CA PRO A 77 -10.70 6.60 -3.77
C PRO A 77 -10.86 8.04 -3.27
N LEU A 78 -11.61 8.21 -2.18
CA LEU A 78 -11.82 9.53 -1.55
C LEU A 78 -10.52 10.05 -0.95
N LEU A 79 -9.74 9.17 -0.32
CA LEU A 79 -8.42 9.50 0.22
C LEU A 79 -7.45 9.93 -0.88
N VAL A 80 -7.40 9.17 -1.97
CA VAL A 80 -6.59 9.45 -3.18
C VAL A 80 -6.95 10.83 -3.73
N ARG A 81 -8.24 11.11 -3.90
CA ARG A 81 -8.72 12.41 -4.41
C ARG A 81 -8.38 13.57 -3.48
N ARG A 82 -8.68 13.42 -2.19
CA ARG A 82 -8.53 14.50 -1.20
C ARG A 82 -7.08 14.89 -0.99
N GLU A 83 -6.17 13.92 -1.11
CA GLU A 83 -4.76 14.14 -0.79
C GLU A 83 -3.89 14.44 -2.01
N GLY A 84 -4.49 14.50 -3.20
CA GLY A 84 -3.78 14.75 -4.45
C GLY A 84 -2.76 13.66 -4.74
N ILE A 85 -3.15 12.39 -4.56
CA ILE A 85 -2.27 11.25 -4.86
C ILE A 85 -2.15 11.11 -6.38
N ASP A 86 -0.92 11.12 -6.88
CA ASP A 86 -0.61 10.98 -8.31
C ASP A 86 -0.61 9.50 -8.76
N LEU A 87 -0.21 8.60 -7.85
CA LEU A 87 -0.07 7.17 -8.11
C LEU A 87 -0.53 6.33 -6.92
N LEU A 88 -1.39 5.35 -7.18
CA LEU A 88 -1.78 4.30 -6.22
C LEU A 88 -1.06 2.99 -6.57
N PHE A 89 -0.21 2.52 -5.66
CA PHE A 89 0.49 1.24 -5.77
C PHE A 89 -0.14 0.21 -4.81
N SER A 90 -0.82 -0.81 -5.34
CA SER A 90 -1.50 -1.84 -4.55
C SER A 90 -0.72 -3.15 -4.55
N ILE A 91 -0.45 -3.70 -3.36
CA ILE A 91 0.27 -4.99 -3.21
C ILE A 91 -0.66 -6.21 -3.08
N ALA A 92 -1.95 -5.95 -2.91
CA ALA A 92 -2.99 -6.94 -3.08
C ALA A 92 -3.27 -7.07 -4.58
N ASP A 93 -3.53 -8.28 -5.08
CA ASP A 93 -3.75 -8.57 -6.51
C ASP A 93 -4.96 -7.84 -7.14
N VAL A 94 -5.57 -6.89 -6.42
CA VAL A 94 -6.74 -6.11 -6.81
C VAL A 94 -6.46 -4.62 -6.52
N GLY A 95 -6.77 -3.77 -7.50
CA GLY A 95 -6.72 -2.32 -7.37
C GLY A 95 -8.01 -1.69 -6.80
N SER A 96 -8.06 -0.37 -6.76
CA SER A 96 -9.27 0.37 -6.39
C SER A 96 -10.02 0.80 -7.64
N LEU A 97 -11.27 0.39 -7.80
CA LEU A 97 -12.00 0.61 -9.06
C LEU A 97 -12.21 2.10 -9.39
N LEU A 98 -12.34 2.95 -8.37
CA LEU A 98 -12.72 4.35 -8.51
C LEU A 98 -11.60 5.33 -8.15
N ALA A 99 -10.38 4.86 -7.89
CA ALA A 99 -9.27 5.75 -7.57
C ALA A 99 -8.97 6.69 -8.76
N PRO A 100 -9.08 8.02 -8.61
CA PRO A 100 -8.94 8.97 -9.71
C PRO A 100 -7.47 9.31 -10.01
N CYS A 101 -6.60 8.30 -10.04
CA CYS A 101 -5.16 8.44 -10.29
C CYS A 101 -4.62 7.22 -11.05
N SER A 102 -3.37 7.31 -11.50
CA SER A 102 -2.70 6.15 -12.11
C SER A 102 -2.56 5.04 -11.08
N GLN A 103 -2.76 3.79 -11.51
CA GLN A 103 -2.68 2.63 -10.62
C GLN A 103 -1.62 1.63 -11.09
N VAL A 104 -0.85 1.11 -10.15
CA VAL A 104 0.01 -0.05 -10.35
C VAL A 104 -0.45 -1.12 -9.37
N VAL A 105 -0.77 -2.31 -9.88
CA VAL A 105 -1.22 -3.45 -9.09
C VAL A 105 -0.18 -4.55 -9.19
N ALA A 106 0.41 -4.92 -8.06
CA ALA A 106 1.33 -6.04 -8.00
C ALA A 106 0.53 -7.34 -7.91
N VAL A 107 0.32 -7.98 -9.06
CA VAL A 107 -0.31 -9.30 -9.16
C VAL A 107 0.77 -10.36 -8.98
N ARG A 108 0.71 -11.09 -7.88
CA ARG A 108 1.75 -12.05 -7.44
C ARG A 108 1.31 -13.50 -7.51
N ASN A 109 0.01 -13.76 -7.44
CA ASN A 109 -0.51 -15.13 -7.47
C ASN A 109 -1.82 -15.23 -8.25
N PHE A 110 -1.78 -14.84 -9.53
CA PHE A 110 -2.93 -14.99 -10.41
C PHE A 110 -3.15 -16.47 -10.74
N ASN A 111 -4.21 -17.06 -10.20
CA ASN A 111 -4.58 -18.43 -10.52
C ASN A 111 -6.04 -18.51 -10.98
N ILE A 112 -6.24 -18.72 -12.29
CA ILE A 112 -7.56 -18.92 -12.91
C ILE A 112 -8.05 -20.38 -12.84
N TYR A 113 -7.27 -21.26 -12.23
CA TYR A 113 -7.49 -22.71 -12.15
C TYR A 113 -7.59 -23.24 -10.72
N HIS A 114 -7.64 -22.37 -9.70
CA HIS A 114 -7.99 -22.80 -8.34
C HIS A 114 -9.52 -23.01 -8.27
N PRO A 115 -9.99 -24.25 -7.98
CA PRO A 115 -11.42 -24.53 -7.82
C PRO A 115 -12.04 -23.79 -6.63
#